data_AF-A0A1Q2CJE9-F1
#
_entry.id   AF-A0A1Q2CJE9-F1
#
_cell.length_a   1.000
_cell.length_b   1.000
_cell.length_c   1.000
_cell.angle_alpha   90.00
_cell.angle_beta   90.00
_cell.angle_gamma   90.00
#
_symmetry.space_group_name_H-M   'P 1'
#
loop_
_entity.id
_entity.type
_entity.pdbx_description
1 polymer ?
#
loop_
_entity_poly.entity_id
_entity_poly.type
_entity_poly.pdbx_seq_one_letter_code
_entity_poly.pdbx_strand_id
1 'polypeptide(L)'
;MNEEEASYLRYREEDRSLGEIASDLLDNATTLIRQEVELAKVEAKESATKAGKGVGMLAGAGVAGLLALIALTLTAWWGMAVLIGSSDDPALGWGGLIVTIIWLVIAGILAAVGKGELNKVRGLKQTQETVKKIPNAATGHEEKNR
;
A
#
# COMPACT_ATOMS: atom_id res chain seq x y z
N MET A 1 65.17 21.60 18.63
CA MET A 1 64.07 21.52 17.66
C MET A 1 63.63 22.93 17.38
N ASN A 2 63.97 23.42 16.19
CA ASN A 2 63.63 24.75 15.71
C ASN A 2 62.26 24.73 15.00
N GLU A 3 61.59 25.88 14.94
CA GLU A 3 60.29 26.04 14.28
C GLU A 3 60.39 25.80 12.75
N GLU A 4 61.60 25.90 12.19
CA GLU A 4 61.91 25.56 10.79
C GLU A 4 61.86 24.05 10.52
N GLU A 5 62.51 23.18 11.31
CA GLU A 5 62.41 21.72 11.09
C GLU A 5 60.96 21.23 11.23
N ALA A 6 60.18 21.84 12.13
CA ALA A 6 58.77 21.52 12.31
C ALA A 6 57.90 21.92 11.11
N SER A 7 58.31 22.91 10.31
CA SER A 7 57.61 23.34 9.09
C SER A 7 58.02 22.54 7.85
N TYR A 8 59.29 22.12 7.74
CA TYR A 8 59.73 21.18 6.69
C TYR A 8 59.12 19.78 6.81
N LEU A 9 58.84 19.32 8.04
CA LEU A 9 58.14 18.05 8.26
C LEU A 9 56.65 18.13 7.86
N ARG A 10 55.99 19.29 8.03
CA ARG A 10 54.61 19.49 7.55
C ARG A 10 54.52 19.56 6.01
N TYR A 11 55.51 20.14 5.34
CA TYR A 11 55.50 20.26 3.87
C TYR A 11 55.75 18.91 3.18
N ARG A 12 56.54 18.02 3.80
CA ARG A 12 56.73 16.64 3.31
C ARG A 12 55.47 15.77 3.48
N GLU A 13 54.53 16.20 4.32
CA GLU A 13 53.22 15.58 4.51
C GLU A 13 52.21 16.02 3.40
N GLU A 14 52.53 17.03 2.59
CA GLU A 14 51.64 17.60 1.55
C GLU A 14 51.85 17.05 0.13
N ASP A 15 52.94 16.34 -0.17
CA ASP A 15 53.16 15.66 -1.47
C ASP A 15 52.43 14.30 -1.49
N ARG A 16 51.09 14.34 -1.35
CA ARG A 16 50.27 13.14 -1.52
C ARG A 16 50.36 12.64 -2.95
N SER A 17 50.65 11.35 -3.10
CA SER A 17 50.70 10.67 -4.39
C SER A 17 49.33 10.71 -5.08
N LEU A 18 49.29 10.86 -6.41
CA LEU A 18 48.05 10.76 -7.20
C LEU A 18 47.31 9.43 -6.96
N GLY A 19 48.04 8.36 -6.66
CA GLY A 19 47.45 7.07 -6.29
C GLY A 19 46.75 7.08 -4.93
N GLU A 20 47.22 7.91 -4.00
CA GLU A 20 46.67 8.05 -2.66
C GLU A 20 45.38 8.88 -2.70
N ILE A 21 45.35 9.95 -3.50
CA ILE A 21 44.12 10.74 -3.75
C ILE A 21 43.05 9.89 -4.47
N ALA A 22 43.45 9.08 -5.45
CA ALA A 22 42.51 8.17 -6.13
C ALA A 22 41.96 7.10 -5.18
N SER A 23 42.80 6.57 -4.29
CA SER A 23 42.39 5.61 -3.25
C SER A 23 41.39 6.24 -2.27
N ASP A 24 41.66 7.45 -1.78
CA ASP A 24 40.76 8.17 -0.88
C ASP A 24 39.39 8.45 -1.54
N LEU A 25 39.37 8.82 -2.83
CA LEU A 25 38.13 9.04 -3.56
C LEU A 25 37.32 7.74 -3.73
N LEU A 26 37.99 6.62 -4.02
CA LEU A 26 37.34 5.31 -4.13
C LEU A 26 36.79 4.82 -2.78
N ASP A 27 37.53 5.04 -1.69
CA ASP A 27 37.08 4.68 -0.34
C ASP A 27 35.89 5.55 0.11
N ASN A 28 35.91 6.85 -0.22
CA ASN A 28 34.78 7.75 0.04
C ASN A 28 33.54 7.37 -0.80
N ALA A 29 33.72 7.05 -2.08
CA ALA A 29 32.62 6.57 -2.93
C ALA A 29 32.03 5.24 -2.42
N THR A 30 32.89 4.32 -1.98
CA THR A 30 32.46 3.05 -1.37
C THR A 30 31.70 3.29 -0.08
N THR A 31 32.12 4.28 0.72
CA THR A 31 31.46 4.67 1.96
C THR A 31 30.08 5.26 1.70
N LEU A 32 29.92 6.14 0.70
CA LEU A 32 28.63 6.70 0.30
C LEU A 32 27.66 5.62 -0.17
N ILE A 33 28.11 4.69 -1.02
CA ILE A 33 27.27 3.59 -1.49
C ILE A 33 26.78 2.75 -0.31
N ARG A 34 27.65 2.43 0.66
CA ARG A 34 27.25 1.72 1.88
C ARG A 34 26.22 2.51 2.68
N GLN A 35 26.40 3.82 2.82
CA GLN A 35 25.47 4.70 3.53
C GLN A 35 24.10 4.79 2.82
N GLU A 36 24.05 4.89 1.50
CA GLU A 36 22.78 4.87 0.75
C GLU A 36 22.05 3.54 0.92
N VAL A 37 22.77 2.42 0.92
CA VAL A 37 22.17 1.10 1.20
C VAL A 37 21.64 1.02 2.63
N GLU A 38 22.38 1.52 3.62
CA GLU A 38 21.93 1.58 5.01
C GLU A 38 20.70 2.47 5.17
N LEU A 39 20.70 3.64 4.53
CA LEU A 39 19.59 4.57 4.54
C LEU A 39 18.35 3.97 3.87
N ALA A 40 18.51 3.40 2.67
CA ALA A 40 17.43 2.73 1.95
C ALA A 40 16.85 1.57 2.77
N LYS A 41 17.69 0.84 3.51
CA LYS A 41 17.23 -0.22 4.43
C LYS A 41 16.42 0.35 5.59
N VAL A 42 16.84 1.47 6.19
CA VAL A 42 16.10 2.16 7.25
C VAL A 42 14.75 2.67 6.72
N GLU A 43 14.75 3.35 5.58
CA GLU A 43 13.54 3.91 4.97
C GLU A 43 12.58 2.81 4.52
N ALA A 44 13.09 1.71 3.96
CA ALA A 44 12.28 0.54 3.61
C ALA A 44 11.64 -0.08 4.86
N LYS A 45 12.38 -0.21 5.98
CA LYS A 45 11.85 -0.73 7.24
C LYS A 45 10.78 0.20 7.83
N GLU A 46 11.01 1.50 7.80
CA GLU A 46 10.05 2.49 8.28
C GLU A 46 8.77 2.47 7.42
N SER A 47 8.94 2.44 6.10
CA SER A 47 7.84 2.32 5.13
C SER A 47 7.05 1.03 5.35
N ALA A 48 7.71 -0.11 5.51
CA ALA A 48 7.08 -1.38 5.80
C ALA A 48 6.31 -1.35 7.13
N THR A 49 6.86 -0.70 8.16
CA THR A 49 6.20 -0.55 9.45
C THR A 49 4.96 0.34 9.35
N LYS A 50 5.06 1.48 8.66
CA LYS A 50 3.93 2.39 8.42
C LYS A 50 2.83 1.70 7.61
N ALA A 51 3.20 1.04 6.52
CA ALA A 51 2.27 0.27 5.70
C ALA A 51 1.62 -0.86 6.51
N GLY A 52 2.41 -1.62 7.28
CA GLY A 52 1.91 -2.71 8.13
C GLY A 52 0.92 -2.21 9.19
N LYS A 53 1.21 -1.08 9.85
CA LYS A 53 0.27 -0.42 10.76
C LYS A 53 -1.01 0.01 10.04
N GLY A 54 -0.90 0.61 8.85
CA GLY A 54 -2.04 1.01 8.04
C GLY A 54 -2.94 -0.18 7.68
N VAL A 55 -2.35 -1.25 7.13
CA VAL A 55 -3.06 -2.50 6.81
C VAL A 55 -3.70 -3.11 8.06
N GLY A 56 -2.98 -3.15 9.19
CA GLY A 56 -3.50 -3.65 10.46
C GLY A 56 -4.70 -2.84 10.97
N MET A 57 -4.62 -1.51 10.90
CA MET A 57 -5.73 -0.62 11.27
C MET A 57 -6.94 -0.82 10.35
N LEU A 58 -6.74 -0.95 9.03
CA LEU A 58 -7.82 -1.18 8.08
C LEU A 58 -8.47 -2.56 8.28
N ALA A 59 -7.68 -3.60 8.53
CA ALA A 59 -8.19 -4.92 8.88
C ALA A 59 -9.00 -4.88 10.18
N GLY A 60 -8.46 -4.23 11.21
CA GLY A 60 -9.16 -4.02 12.48
C GLY A 60 -10.47 -3.25 12.32
N ALA A 61 -10.47 -2.18 11.51
CA ALA A 61 -11.67 -1.41 11.19
C ALA A 61 -12.71 -2.26 10.44
N GLY A 62 -12.28 -3.14 9.53
CA GLY A 62 -13.17 -4.09 8.85
C GLY A 62 -13.84 -5.06 9.84
N VAL A 63 -13.08 -5.64 10.77
CA VAL A 63 -13.62 -6.53 11.81
C VAL A 63 -14.56 -5.76 12.75
N ALA A 64 -14.14 -4.60 13.24
CA ALA A 64 -14.95 -3.77 14.12
C ALA A 64 -16.25 -3.31 13.44
N GLY A 65 -16.17 -2.94 12.16
CA GLY A 65 -17.33 -2.59 11.34
C GLY A 65 -18.31 -3.76 11.20
N LEU A 66 -17.81 -4.97 10.95
CA LEU A 66 -18.65 -6.18 10.90
C LEU A 66 -19.36 -6.43 12.24
N LEU A 67 -18.62 -6.36 13.35
CA LEU A 67 -19.20 -6.54 14.70
C LEU A 67 -20.24 -5.46 15.00
N ALA A 68 -19.98 -4.20 14.63
CA ALA A 68 -20.93 -3.10 14.77
C ALA A 68 -22.20 -3.33 13.94
N LEU A 69 -22.09 -3.85 12.71
CA LEU A 69 -23.24 -4.20 11.87
C LEU A 69 -24.06 -5.35 12.46
N ILE A 70 -23.43 -6.36 13.05
CA ILE A 70 -24.11 -7.44 13.76
C ILE A 70 -24.87 -6.88 14.97
N ALA A 71 -24.20 -6.08 15.80
CA ALA A 71 -24.81 -5.44 16.96
C ALA A 71 -26.00 -4.55 16.55
N LEU A 72 -25.82 -3.73 15.52
CA LEU A 72 -26.88 -2.87 14.96
C LEU A 72 -28.07 -3.70 14.47
N THR A 73 -27.82 -4.83 13.82
CA THR A 73 -28.89 -5.74 13.36
C THR A 73 -29.68 -6.30 14.53
N LEU A 74 -29.01 -6.72 15.61
CA LEU A 74 -29.67 -7.23 16.81
C LEU A 74 -30.45 -6.13 17.54
N THR A 75 -29.88 -4.94 17.66
CA THR A 75 -30.56 -3.77 18.24
C THR A 75 -31.79 -3.38 17.42
N ALA A 76 -31.67 -3.34 16.10
CA ALA A 76 -32.79 -3.04 15.21
C ALA A 76 -33.89 -4.11 15.30
N TRP A 77 -33.51 -5.39 15.32
CA TRP A 77 -34.46 -6.49 15.47
C TRP A 77 -35.21 -6.38 16.80
N TRP A 78 -34.48 -6.25 17.91
CA TRP A 78 -35.11 -6.14 19.23
C TRP A 78 -36.00 -4.89 19.34
N GLY A 79 -35.53 -3.75 18.84
CA GLY A 79 -36.31 -2.51 18.78
C GLY A 79 -37.60 -2.67 17.96
N MET A 80 -37.54 -3.31 16.79
CA MET A 80 -38.74 -3.58 15.98
C MET A 80 -39.69 -4.56 16.63
N ALA A 81 -39.17 -5.58 17.32
CA ALA A 81 -39.99 -6.55 18.05
C ALA A 81 -40.81 -5.89 19.16
N VAL A 82 -40.19 -4.99 19.93
CA VAL A 82 -40.88 -4.20 20.97
C VAL A 82 -41.83 -3.19 20.35
N LEU A 83 -41.46 -2.55 19.23
CA LEU A 83 -42.28 -1.54 18.56
C LEU A 83 -43.60 -2.11 18.01
N ILE A 84 -43.59 -3.32 17.49
CA ILE A 84 -44.77 -3.98 16.91
C ILE A 84 -45.56 -4.75 17.97
N GLY A 85 -44.86 -5.30 18.97
CA GLY A 85 -45.48 -5.95 20.13
C GLY A 85 -45.56 -4.97 21.31
N SER A 86 -44.99 -5.39 22.43
CA SER A 86 -44.86 -4.58 23.64
C SER A 86 -43.54 -4.90 24.36
N SER A 87 -43.22 -4.17 25.42
CA SER A 87 -42.05 -4.46 26.26
C SER A 87 -42.16 -5.79 27.02
N ASP A 88 -43.38 -6.15 27.44
CA ASP A 88 -43.64 -7.37 28.23
C ASP A 88 -43.84 -8.60 27.33
N ASP A 89 -44.34 -8.41 26.11
CA ASP A 89 -44.46 -9.44 25.09
C ASP A 89 -43.98 -8.92 23.72
N PRO A 90 -42.65 -8.98 23.44
CA PRO A 90 -42.08 -8.51 22.20
C PRO A 90 -42.39 -9.44 21.02
N ALA A 91 -42.79 -8.87 19.88
CA ALA A 91 -43.09 -9.63 18.66
C ALA A 91 -41.81 -10.04 17.90
N LEU A 92 -40.96 -10.87 18.53
CA LEU A 92 -39.63 -11.23 18.02
C LEU A 92 -39.66 -11.81 16.60
N GLY A 93 -40.61 -12.68 16.28
CA GLY A 93 -40.71 -13.27 14.93
C GLY A 93 -40.94 -12.22 13.84
N TRP A 94 -41.91 -11.33 14.04
CA TRP A 94 -42.26 -10.29 13.07
C TRP A 94 -41.20 -9.19 12.97
N GLY A 95 -40.63 -8.78 14.11
CA GLY A 95 -39.51 -7.83 14.12
C GLY A 95 -38.31 -8.37 13.32
N GLY A 96 -38.01 -9.65 13.47
CA GLY A 96 -36.89 -10.30 12.78
C GLY A 96 -37.13 -10.45 11.28
N LEU A 97 -38.37 -10.79 10.90
CA LEU A 97 -38.76 -10.86 9.50
C LEU A 97 -38.60 -9.51 8.80
N ILE A 98 -39.02 -8.41 9.43
CA ILE A 98 -38.91 -7.07 8.85
C ILE A 98 -37.44 -6.67 8.68
N VAL A 99 -36.61 -6.85 9.70
CA VAL A 99 -35.18 -6.55 9.61
C VAL A 99 -34.49 -7.39 8.54
N THR A 100 -34.89 -8.66 8.39
CA THR A 100 -34.41 -9.53 7.31
C THR A 100 -34.78 -8.98 5.93
N ILE A 101 -36.02 -8.54 5.73
CA ILE A 101 -36.46 -7.94 4.46
C ILE A 101 -35.66 -6.67 4.16
N ILE A 102 -35.41 -5.81 5.16
CA ILE A 102 -34.56 -4.61 5.00
C ILE A 102 -33.16 -5.01 4.52
N TRP A 103 -32.53 -6.00 5.14
CA TRP A 103 -31.22 -6.50 4.72
C TRP A 103 -31.23 -7.10 3.32
N LEU A 104 -32.29 -7.82 2.92
CA LEU A 104 -32.43 -8.34 1.57
C LEU A 104 -32.51 -7.22 0.52
N VAL A 105 -33.22 -6.14 0.83
CA VAL A 105 -33.28 -4.96 -0.05
C VAL A 105 -31.90 -4.30 -0.16
N ILE A 106 -31.22 -4.07 0.97
CA ILE A 106 -29.87 -3.50 0.99
C ILE A 106 -28.90 -4.37 0.19
N ALA A 107 -28.92 -5.69 0.41
CA ALA A 107 -28.10 -6.65 -0.30
C ALA A 107 -28.39 -6.65 -1.81
N GLY A 108 -29.67 -6.59 -2.20
CA GLY A 108 -30.09 -6.49 -3.59
C GLY A 108 -29.55 -5.23 -4.27
N ILE A 109 -29.63 -4.07 -3.61
CA ILE A 109 -29.08 -2.81 -4.11
C ILE A 109 -27.56 -2.90 -4.26
N LEU A 110 -26.85 -3.36 -3.21
CA LEU A 110 -25.40 -3.50 -3.24
C LEU A 110 -24.93 -4.46 -4.33
N ALA A 111 -25.64 -5.58 -4.53
CA ALA A 111 -25.34 -6.53 -5.59
C ALA A 111 -25.55 -5.92 -6.99
N ALA A 112 -26.62 -5.14 -7.18
CA ALA A 112 -26.90 -4.46 -8.44
C ALA A 112 -25.84 -3.40 -8.76
N VAL A 113 -25.50 -2.55 -7.78
CA VAL A 113 -24.45 -1.53 -7.92
C VAL A 113 -23.09 -2.17 -8.16
N GLY A 114 -22.71 -3.17 -7.36
CA GLY A 114 -21.46 -3.90 -7.50
C GLY A 114 -21.33 -4.57 -8.87
N LYS A 115 -22.40 -5.19 -9.38
CA LYS A 115 -22.43 -5.73 -10.74
C LYS A 115 -22.23 -4.63 -11.80
N GLY A 116 -22.83 -3.46 -11.59
CA GLY A 116 -22.62 -2.29 -12.45
C GLY A 116 -21.16 -1.85 -12.51
N GLU A 117 -20.51 -1.71 -11.36
CA GLU A 117 -19.09 -1.32 -11.28
C GLU A 117 -18.15 -2.38 -11.88
N LEU A 118 -18.39 -3.66 -11.61
CA LEU A 118 -17.60 -4.75 -12.21
C LEU A 118 -17.71 -4.78 -13.75
N ASN A 119 -18.87 -4.43 -14.30
CA ASN A 119 -19.05 -4.35 -15.75
C ASN A 119 -18.24 -3.20 -16.37
N LYS A 120 -18.07 -2.08 -15.67
CA LYS A 120 -17.21 -0.97 -16.14
C LYS A 120 -15.74 -1.38 -16.21
N VAL A 121 -15.25 -2.12 -15.21
CA VAL A 121 -13.88 -2.64 -15.21
C VAL A 121 -13.65 -3.66 -16.34
N ARG A 122 -14.65 -4.48 -16.67
CA ARG A 122 -14.58 -5.41 -17.81
C ARG A 122 -14.42 -4.71 -19.17
N GLY A 123 -14.87 -3.46 -19.33
CA GLY A 123 -14.63 -2.66 -20.53
C GLY A 123 -13.14 -2.45 -20.84
N LEU A 124 -12.27 -2.44 -19.83
CA LEU A 124 -10.82 -2.32 -19.99
C LEU A 124 -10.15 -3.58 -20.60
N LYS A 125 -10.86 -4.72 -20.67
CA LYS A 125 -10.36 -5.91 -21.39
C LYS A 125 -10.30 -5.69 -22.91
N GLN A 126 -11.11 -4.80 -23.48
CA GLN A 126 -10.97 -4.42 -24.90
C GLN A 126 -9.65 -3.68 -25.17
N THR A 127 -9.12 -2.94 -24.19
CA THR A 127 -7.79 -2.34 -24.26
C THR A 127 -6.70 -3.41 -24.20
N GLN A 128 -6.87 -4.48 -23.41
CA GLN A 128 -5.94 -5.63 -23.44
C GLN A 128 -6.01 -6.40 -24.76
N GLU A 129 -7.18 -6.54 -25.39
CA GLU A 129 -7.30 -7.11 -26.74
C GLU A 129 -6.68 -6.21 -27.80
N THR A 130 -6.76 -4.88 -27.64
CA THR A 130 -6.11 -3.92 -28.54
C THR A 130 -4.59 -3.97 -28.39
N VAL A 131 -4.06 -4.08 -27.17
CA VAL A 131 -2.62 -4.27 -26.91
C VAL A 131 -2.13 -5.63 -27.40
N LYS A 132 -2.93 -6.70 -27.27
CA LYS A 132 -2.63 -8.02 -27.88
C LYS A 132 -2.72 -8.03 -29.41
N LYS A 133 -3.47 -7.10 -30.01
CA LYS A 133 -3.56 -6.89 -31.47
C LYS A 133 -2.45 -5.99 -32.04
N ILE A 134 -1.51 -5.53 -31.22
CA ILE A 134 -0.29 -4.85 -31.68
C ILE A 134 0.91 -5.81 -31.54
N PRO A 135 1.03 -6.89 -32.34
CA PRO A 135 2.18 -7.79 -32.23
C PRO A 135 3.46 -7.31 -32.94
N ASN A 136 3.48 -6.19 -33.68
CA ASN A 136 4.62 -5.91 -34.58
C ASN A 136 5.31 -4.54 -34.43
N ALA A 137 4.97 -3.74 -33.40
CA ALA A 137 5.62 -2.44 -33.16
C ALA A 137 6.45 -2.37 -31.86
N ALA A 138 6.21 -3.27 -30.89
CA ALA A 138 6.99 -3.35 -29.65
C ALA A 138 8.25 -4.24 -29.78
N THR A 139 8.30 -5.09 -30.81
CA THR A 139 9.51 -5.79 -31.24
C THR A 139 10.11 -4.99 -32.39
N GLY A 140 10.94 -4.00 -32.07
CA GLY A 140 11.69 -3.24 -33.06
C GLY A 140 12.56 -4.19 -33.89
N HIS A 141 12.11 -4.52 -35.09
CA HIS A 141 12.94 -5.14 -36.13
C HIS A 141 13.37 -4.04 -37.10
N GLU A 142 14.19 -3.10 -36.60
CA GLU A 142 15.09 -2.32 -37.46
C GLU A 142 16.33 -3.16 -37.74
N GLU A 143 16.21 -4.19 -38.59
CA GLU A 143 17.40 -4.69 -39.24
C GLU A 143 17.05 -5.35 -40.58
N LYS A 144 17.75 -4.87 -41.62
CA LYS A 144 17.77 -5.35 -43.02
C LYS A 144 16.79 -4.67 -43.96
N ASN A 145 17.13 -3.44 -44.35
CA ASN A 145 17.19 -3.14 -45.77
C ASN A 145 18.65 -2.91 -46.19
N ARG A 146 18.99 -3.59 -47.29
CA ARG A 146 20.27 -3.63 -47.99
C ARG A 146 20.59 -2.32 -48.68
#